data_AF-A0A9W9CFA4-F1
#
_entry.id   AF-A0A9W9CFA4-F1
#
_cell.length_a   1.000
_cell.length_b   1.000
_cell.length_c   1.000
_cell.angle_alpha   90.00
_cell.angle_beta   90.00
_cell.angle_gamma   90.00
#
_symmetry.space_group_name_H-M   'P 1'
#
loop_
_entity.id
_entity.type
_entity.pdbx_description
1 polymer ?
#
loop_
_entity_poly.entity_id
_entity_poly.type
_entity_poly.pdbx_seq_one_letter_code
_entity_poly.pdbx_strand_id
1 'polypeptide(L)'
;MAAFSRGVTSFLHPHAFRLPSTLRATLLNTRLQATRALPPTRQFSASILRRYAAPSRSSYVQADPVLRSVIQTHQPVLLYKEPPRNNYLMKVYAWATVTTGIGLYNFYWVSVLPEGLSFFVAPTYIVIGIAFCAIGIHIYQRPVRRLATLEVVPGYRGGRLQLRLTGRKEPWAKDQVIETDIFNATISEKTGPMLAEIVEANRARQQSITQGLEHLSIPLKVWEIMARWVEQKWTSFFLRFKFAVLQFGIIHVEVDGVKWKIDCTGYLREQGAAVDRILPVE
;
A
#
# COMPACT_ATOMS: atom_id res chain seq x y z
N MET A 1 14.13 -57.03 -47.04
CA MET A 1 14.46 -55.88 -47.92
C MET A 1 13.72 -54.66 -47.39
N ALA A 2 14.45 -53.56 -47.14
CA ALA A 2 14.09 -52.12 -47.08
C ALA A 2 12.78 -51.66 -46.37
N ALA A 3 12.65 -50.52 -45.69
CA ALA A 3 13.51 -49.37 -45.36
C ALA A 3 12.67 -48.38 -44.48
N PHE A 4 13.35 -47.62 -43.59
CA PHE A 4 13.16 -46.21 -43.15
C PHE A 4 11.75 -45.53 -43.16
N SER A 5 11.35 -44.61 -42.25
CA SER A 5 12.07 -43.70 -41.36
C SER A 5 11.17 -43.04 -40.29
N ARG A 6 11.83 -42.69 -39.19
CA ARG A 6 11.61 -41.64 -38.18
C ARG A 6 10.70 -40.45 -38.61
N GLY A 7 9.62 -40.24 -37.85
CA GLY A 7 8.91 -38.97 -37.76
C GLY A 7 9.32 -38.21 -36.49
N VAL A 8 9.87 -37.02 -36.69
CA VAL A 8 10.42 -36.09 -35.69
C VAL A 8 9.30 -35.49 -34.84
N THR A 9 9.21 -35.84 -33.57
CA THR A 9 8.28 -35.24 -32.60
C THR A 9 9.01 -34.74 -31.35
N SER A 10 9.97 -33.82 -31.47
CA SER A 10 10.38 -32.98 -30.32
C SER A 10 11.30 -31.81 -30.69
N PHE A 11 10.90 -30.92 -31.61
CA PHE A 11 11.70 -29.70 -31.88
C PHE A 11 10.90 -28.41 -32.11
N LEU A 12 9.64 -28.36 -31.66
CA LEU A 12 8.87 -27.11 -31.62
C LEU A 12 8.11 -27.01 -30.30
N HIS A 13 8.83 -26.77 -29.20
CA HIS A 13 8.25 -25.98 -28.13
C HIS A 13 8.21 -24.53 -28.64
N PRO A 14 7.03 -23.91 -28.80
CA PRO A 14 6.99 -22.49 -29.08
C PRO A 14 7.51 -21.76 -27.85
N HIS A 15 8.49 -20.88 -28.07
CA HIS A 15 8.90 -19.84 -27.14
C HIS A 15 7.66 -19.13 -26.59
N ALA A 16 7.24 -19.52 -25.39
CA ALA A 16 6.29 -18.74 -24.62
C ALA A 16 7.00 -17.45 -24.23
N PHE A 17 6.72 -16.38 -24.97
CA PHE A 17 7.01 -15.01 -24.61
C PHE A 17 6.74 -14.81 -23.11
N ARG A 18 7.81 -14.52 -22.34
CA ARG A 18 7.70 -14.09 -20.95
C ARG A 18 7.08 -12.70 -20.93
N LEU A 19 5.76 -12.65 -20.92
CA LEU A 19 5.02 -11.41 -20.71
C LEU A 19 4.95 -11.07 -19.20
N PRO A 20 4.99 -9.78 -18.83
CA PRO A 20 4.85 -9.32 -17.45
C PRO A 20 3.55 -9.77 -16.78
N SER A 21 3.58 -9.93 -15.46
CA SER A 21 2.52 -10.51 -14.61
C SER A 21 1.14 -9.85 -14.72
N THR A 22 1.05 -8.64 -15.25
CA THR A 22 -0.21 -7.89 -15.40
C THR A 22 -1.13 -8.47 -16.47
N LEU A 23 -0.62 -9.21 -17.46
CA LEU A 23 -1.44 -9.87 -18.49
C LEU A 23 -1.89 -11.29 -18.13
N ARG A 24 -1.31 -11.91 -17.09
CA ARG A 24 -1.75 -13.25 -16.64
C ARG A 24 -3.09 -13.23 -15.92
N ALA A 25 -3.50 -12.09 -15.36
CA ALA A 25 -4.73 -11.98 -14.59
C ALA A 25 -6.00 -11.86 -15.47
N THR A 26 -5.87 -11.56 -16.77
CA THR A 26 -7.03 -11.26 -17.62
C THR A 26 -7.47 -12.41 -18.54
N LEU A 27 -6.69 -13.50 -18.67
CA LEU A 27 -6.97 -14.58 -19.64
C LEU A 27 -7.40 -15.93 -19.03
N LEU A 28 -7.52 -16.05 -17.70
CA LEU A 28 -7.90 -17.31 -17.04
C LEU A 28 -9.26 -17.28 -16.34
N ASN A 29 -10.19 -16.46 -16.84
CA ASN A 29 -11.58 -16.44 -16.35
C ASN A 29 -12.62 -16.69 -17.44
N THR A 30 -12.30 -17.58 -18.40
CA THR A 30 -13.27 -18.13 -19.34
C THR A 30 -13.60 -19.57 -18.96
N ARG A 31 -14.78 -19.72 -18.35
CA ARG A 31 -15.67 -20.89 -18.36
C ARG A 31 -15.09 -22.22 -18.87
N LEU A 32 -15.05 -23.23 -17.99
CA LEU A 32 -15.36 -24.62 -18.35
C LEU A 32 -16.18 -25.27 -17.23
N GLN A 33 -17.51 -25.13 -17.34
CA GLN A 33 -18.48 -26.07 -16.80
C GLN A 33 -18.82 -27.08 -17.89
N ALA A 34 -18.61 -28.37 -17.63
CA ALA A 34 -19.21 -29.56 -18.26
C ALA A 34 -18.40 -30.77 -17.75
N THR A 35 -18.92 -31.89 -17.26
CA THR A 35 -20.24 -32.53 -17.33
C THR A 35 -20.27 -33.68 -16.31
N ARG A 36 -21.38 -33.84 -15.58
CA ARG A 36 -21.91 -35.18 -15.23
C ARG A 36 -23.40 -35.06 -14.94
N ALA A 37 -24.19 -35.77 -15.73
CA ALA A 37 -25.65 -35.80 -15.69
C ALA A 37 -26.11 -37.20 -15.23
N LEU A 38 -27.10 -37.26 -14.33
CA LEU A 38 -28.25 -38.20 -14.36
C LEU A 38 -29.33 -37.76 -13.33
N PRO A 39 -30.62 -38.10 -13.51
CA PRO A 39 -31.80 -37.31 -13.12
C PRO A 39 -32.72 -38.02 -12.07
N PRO A 40 -34.02 -37.69 -11.92
CA PRO A 40 -34.57 -36.55 -11.19
C PRO A 40 -35.50 -37.00 -10.04
N THR A 41 -35.57 -36.25 -8.93
CA THR A 41 -36.70 -36.35 -7.99
C THR A 41 -37.30 -34.98 -7.69
N ARG A 42 -38.64 -35.00 -7.67
CA ARG A 42 -39.58 -33.89 -7.69
C ARG A 42 -39.48 -32.97 -6.47
N GLN A 43 -39.68 -31.68 -6.77
CA GLN A 43 -40.46 -30.67 -6.05
C GLN A 43 -40.16 -30.42 -4.56
N PHE A 44 -39.90 -29.15 -4.21
CA PHE A 44 -40.89 -28.35 -3.48
C PHE A 44 -40.64 -26.86 -3.74
N SER A 45 -41.68 -26.18 -4.22
CA SER A 45 -41.78 -24.73 -4.17
C SER A 45 -41.81 -24.30 -2.71
N ALA A 46 -40.89 -23.44 -2.30
CA ALA A 46 -41.05 -22.60 -1.13
C ALA A 46 -40.52 -21.20 -1.46
N SER A 47 -41.47 -20.28 -1.60
CA SER A 47 -41.28 -18.84 -1.60
C SER A 47 -40.48 -18.38 -0.39
N ILE A 48 -39.23 -17.97 -0.58
CA ILE A 48 -38.58 -17.09 0.40
C ILE A 48 -37.79 -16.05 -0.40
N LEU A 49 -38.48 -14.94 -0.68
CA LEU A 49 -37.88 -13.61 -0.73
C LEU A 49 -37.13 -13.41 0.59
N ARG A 50 -35.95 -14.00 0.69
CA ARG A 50 -34.97 -13.67 1.73
C ARG A 50 -34.42 -12.32 1.29
N ARG A 51 -35.16 -11.27 1.63
CA ARG A 51 -34.56 -9.96 1.85
C ARG A 51 -33.33 -10.24 2.68
N TYR A 52 -32.16 -9.95 2.14
CA TYR A 52 -30.95 -9.80 2.91
C TYR A 52 -31.21 -8.66 3.90
N ALA A 53 -31.86 -8.97 5.02
CA ALA A 53 -31.89 -8.09 6.16
C ALA A 53 -30.42 -7.95 6.56
N ALA A 54 -29.90 -6.74 6.41
CA ALA A 54 -28.59 -6.41 6.95
C ALA A 54 -28.56 -6.93 8.40
N PRO A 55 -27.52 -7.68 8.81
CA PRO A 55 -27.46 -8.22 10.16
C PRO A 55 -27.68 -7.08 11.16
N SER A 56 -28.52 -7.31 12.16
CA SER A 56 -28.71 -6.33 13.22
C SER A 56 -27.35 -5.99 13.82
N ARG A 57 -27.12 -4.71 14.18
CA ARG A 57 -25.81 -4.23 14.68
C ARG A 57 -25.27 -5.08 15.85
N SER A 58 -26.16 -5.65 16.66
CA SER A 58 -25.81 -6.57 17.74
C SER A 58 -25.24 -7.91 17.27
N SER A 59 -25.67 -8.42 16.12
CA SER A 59 -25.19 -9.69 15.55
C SER A 59 -23.77 -9.55 14.99
N TYR A 60 -23.51 -8.43 14.30
CA TYR A 60 -22.17 -8.13 13.77
C TYR A 60 -21.11 -8.03 14.87
N VAL A 61 -21.43 -7.34 15.97
CA VAL A 61 -20.53 -7.17 17.12
C VAL A 61 -20.20 -8.50 17.81
N GLN A 62 -21.13 -9.45 17.82
CA GLN A 62 -20.90 -10.79 18.38
C GLN A 62 -20.18 -11.73 17.41
N ALA A 63 -20.30 -11.50 16.10
CA ALA A 63 -19.67 -12.30 15.06
C ALA A 63 -18.19 -12.00 14.87
N ASP A 64 -17.76 -10.74 15.04
CA ASP A 64 -16.34 -10.38 14.89
C ASP A 64 -15.53 -10.77 16.15
N PRO A 65 -14.42 -11.53 16.00
CA PRO A 65 -13.65 -12.01 17.14
C PRO A 65 -12.96 -10.88 17.91
N VAL A 66 -12.59 -9.78 17.23
CA VAL A 66 -11.95 -8.63 17.86
C VAL A 66 -12.97 -7.88 18.71
N LEU A 67 -14.12 -7.54 18.15
CA LEU A 67 -15.18 -6.83 18.88
C LEU A 67 -15.70 -7.67 20.06
N ARG A 68 -15.88 -8.98 19.86
CA ARG A 68 -16.24 -9.91 20.93
C ARG A 68 -15.20 -9.93 22.04
N SER A 69 -13.91 -9.96 21.69
CA SER A 69 -12.84 -9.98 22.70
C SER A 69 -12.82 -8.71 23.54
N VAL A 70 -13.08 -7.54 22.96
CA VAL A 70 -13.16 -6.27 23.70
C VAL A 70 -14.33 -6.29 24.70
N ILE A 71 -15.49 -6.82 24.30
CA ILE A 71 -16.67 -6.92 25.17
C ILE A 71 -16.41 -7.89 26.32
N GLN A 72 -15.80 -9.04 26.04
CA GLN A 72 -15.57 -10.08 27.04
C GLN A 72 -14.47 -9.71 28.03
N THR A 73 -13.39 -9.10 27.55
CA THR A 73 -12.22 -8.77 28.38
C THR A 73 -12.32 -7.41 29.04
N HIS A 74 -13.19 -6.52 28.53
CA HIS A 74 -13.22 -5.10 28.90
C HIS A 74 -11.85 -4.42 28.78
N GLN A 75 -10.97 -4.93 27.90
CA GLN A 75 -9.66 -4.37 27.62
C GLN A 75 -9.61 -3.80 26.20
N PRO A 76 -8.86 -2.71 25.99
CA PRO A 76 -8.69 -2.14 24.67
C PRO A 76 -7.91 -3.11 23.77
N VAL A 77 -8.33 -3.24 22.52
CA VAL A 77 -7.66 -4.08 21.54
C VAL A 77 -7.01 -3.22 20.46
N LEU A 78 -5.70 -3.35 20.34
CA LEU A 78 -4.89 -2.68 19.33
C LEU A 78 -5.19 -3.25 17.93
N LEU A 79 -5.65 -2.39 17.03
CA LEU A 79 -5.83 -2.68 15.61
C LEU A 79 -4.61 -2.26 14.79
N TYR A 80 -4.02 -1.10 15.13
CA TYR A 80 -2.89 -0.54 14.43
C TYR A 80 -1.93 0.18 15.36
N LYS A 81 -0.63 0.06 15.07
CA LYS A 81 0.43 0.84 15.71
C LYS A 81 1.47 1.28 14.68
N GLU A 82 1.77 2.57 14.70
CA GLU A 82 2.74 3.21 13.81
C GLU A 82 4.17 2.63 14.01
N PRO A 83 4.95 2.45 12.93
CA PRO A 83 6.34 2.04 13.06
C PRO A 83 7.21 3.16 13.68
N PRO A 84 8.37 2.83 14.28
CA PRO A 84 9.26 3.83 14.87
C PRO A 84 9.74 4.84 13.82
N ARG A 85 9.40 6.12 14.00
CA ARG A 85 9.51 7.14 12.94
C ARG A 85 10.55 8.24 13.12
N ASN A 86 11.24 8.33 14.25
CA ASN A 86 12.08 9.50 14.55
C ASN A 86 13.13 9.75 13.44
N ASN A 87 13.76 8.68 12.96
CA ASN A 87 14.73 8.74 11.86
C ASN A 87 14.07 9.12 10.53
N TYR A 88 12.83 8.67 10.28
CA TYR A 88 12.08 9.03 9.09
C TYR A 88 11.71 10.51 9.10
N LEU A 89 11.17 11.03 10.21
CA LEU A 89 10.81 12.44 10.34
C LEU A 89 12.02 13.36 10.16
N MET A 90 13.13 13.05 10.82
CA MET A 90 14.38 13.80 10.67
C MET A 90 14.84 13.85 9.21
N LYS A 91 14.82 12.71 8.50
CA LYS A 91 15.20 12.64 7.08
C LYS A 91 14.25 13.44 6.19
N VAL A 92 12.95 13.30 6.39
CA VAL A 92 11.93 14.00 5.59
C VAL A 92 12.04 15.51 5.77
N TYR A 93 12.22 16.00 7.01
CA TYR A 93 12.38 17.42 7.26
C TYR A 93 13.70 17.97 6.78
N ALA A 94 14.81 17.24 6.97
CA ALA A 94 16.09 17.64 6.39
C ALA A 94 15.97 17.80 4.87
N TRP A 95 15.29 16.87 4.20
CA TRP A 95 15.04 16.95 2.75
C TRP A 95 14.11 18.07 2.36
N ALA A 96 13.03 18.31 3.10
CA ALA A 96 12.14 19.43 2.86
C ALA A 96 12.89 20.77 3.00
N THR A 97 13.71 20.92 4.04
CA THR A 97 14.52 22.13 4.29
C THR A 97 15.56 22.34 3.20
N VAL A 98 16.32 21.31 2.82
CA VAL A 98 17.32 21.42 1.75
C VAL A 98 16.66 21.78 0.42
N THR A 99 15.57 21.11 0.06
CA THR A 99 14.85 21.36 -1.19
C THR A 99 14.29 22.79 -1.24
N THR A 100 13.70 23.25 -0.13
CA THR A 100 13.21 24.63 -0.02
C THR A 100 14.35 25.64 -0.07
N GLY A 101 15.47 25.35 0.60
CA GLY A 101 16.68 26.17 0.59
C GLY A 101 17.28 26.32 -0.80
N ILE A 102 17.33 25.26 -1.59
CA ILE A 102 17.74 25.32 -3.01
C ILE A 102 16.79 26.24 -3.80
N GLY A 103 15.48 26.14 -3.56
CA GLY A 103 14.50 27.02 -4.20
C GLY A 103 14.74 28.51 -3.87
N LEU A 104 14.94 28.83 -2.59
CA LEU A 104 15.24 30.20 -2.13
C LEU A 104 16.60 30.70 -2.65
N TYR A 105 17.60 29.82 -2.71
CA TYR A 105 18.92 30.17 -3.23
C TYR A 105 18.90 30.49 -4.73
N ASN A 106 18.00 29.87 -5.50
CA ASN A 106 17.79 30.26 -6.90
C ASN A 106 17.27 31.69 -7.03
N PHE A 107 16.40 32.16 -6.13
CA PHE A 107 15.95 33.56 -6.13
C PHE A 107 17.07 34.54 -5.81
N TYR A 108 17.99 34.17 -4.92
CA TYR A 108 19.19 34.96 -4.66
C TYR A 108 20.05 35.08 -5.92
N TRP A 109 20.29 33.98 -6.64
CA TRP A 109 21.10 33.99 -7.86
C TRP A 109 20.57 34.91 -8.96
N VAL A 110 19.24 35.08 -9.06
CA VAL A 110 18.63 36.03 -10.00
C VAL A 110 19.20 37.45 -9.82
N SER A 111 19.50 37.86 -8.59
CA SER A 111 20.04 39.19 -8.27
C SER A 111 21.54 39.35 -8.55
N VAL A 112 22.28 38.24 -8.72
CA VAL A 112 23.74 38.22 -8.91
C VAL A 112 24.13 37.80 -10.33
N LEU A 113 23.15 37.69 -11.23
CA LEU A 113 23.41 37.31 -12.62
C LEU A 113 24.26 38.38 -13.33
N PRO A 114 25.33 38.00 -14.04
CA PRO A 114 26.12 38.95 -14.82
C PRO A 114 25.30 39.52 -15.98
N GLU A 115 25.62 40.77 -16.33
CA GLU A 115 25.01 41.46 -17.47
C GLU A 115 25.41 40.78 -18.79
N GLY A 116 24.52 40.80 -19.79
CA GLY A 116 24.74 40.21 -21.12
C GLY A 116 24.29 38.76 -21.28
N LEU A 117 23.65 38.16 -20.27
CA LEU A 117 23.00 36.85 -20.39
C LEU A 117 21.72 36.91 -21.22
N SER A 118 21.35 35.77 -21.82
CA SER A 118 20.10 35.63 -22.56
C SER A 118 18.88 35.93 -21.68
N PHE A 119 17.88 36.58 -22.25
CA PHE A 119 16.68 37.05 -21.54
C PHE A 119 15.92 35.95 -20.77
N PHE A 120 16.05 34.69 -21.18
CA PHE A 120 15.34 33.56 -20.54
C PHE A 120 16.02 33.05 -19.27
N VAL A 121 17.29 33.38 -19.03
CA VAL A 121 18.07 32.81 -17.91
C VAL A 121 17.45 33.19 -16.56
N ALA A 122 17.17 34.48 -16.34
CA ALA A 122 16.56 34.94 -15.09
C ALA A 122 15.16 34.33 -14.85
N PRO A 123 14.22 34.34 -15.82
CA PRO A 123 12.95 33.61 -15.71
C PRO A 123 13.13 32.12 -15.38
N THR A 124 14.10 31.43 -15.97
CA THR A 124 14.37 30.02 -15.67
C THR A 124 14.74 29.79 -14.21
N TYR A 125 15.62 30.61 -13.63
CA TYR A 125 15.95 30.52 -12.21
C TYR A 125 14.74 30.75 -11.31
N ILE A 126 13.87 31.71 -11.66
CA ILE A 126 12.63 31.97 -10.90
C ILE A 126 11.71 30.75 -10.95
N VAL A 127 11.46 30.19 -12.14
CA VAL A 127 10.58 29.02 -12.31
C VAL A 127 11.11 27.81 -11.55
N ILE A 128 12.42 27.54 -11.64
CA ILE A 128 13.08 26.47 -10.89
C ILE A 128 12.97 26.74 -9.38
N GLY A 129 13.20 27.97 -8.94
CA GLY A 129 13.07 28.38 -7.53
C GLY A 129 11.68 28.08 -6.96
N ILE A 130 10.63 28.50 -7.68
CA ILE A 130 9.23 28.24 -7.30
C ILE A 130 8.94 26.74 -7.25
N ALA A 131 9.41 25.98 -8.26
CA ALA A 131 9.19 24.53 -8.31
C ALA A 131 9.81 23.82 -7.10
N PHE A 132 11.07 24.14 -6.76
CA PHE A 132 11.75 23.56 -5.59
C PHE A 132 11.08 23.95 -4.26
N CYS A 133 10.64 25.20 -4.11
CA CYS A 133 9.86 25.62 -2.94
C CYS A 133 8.53 24.85 -2.83
N ALA A 134 7.80 24.70 -3.93
CA ALA A 134 6.54 23.94 -3.95
C ALA A 134 6.73 22.47 -3.58
N ILE A 135 7.78 21.82 -4.11
CA ILE A 135 8.16 20.45 -3.75
C ILE A 135 8.52 20.37 -2.27
N GLY A 136 9.32 21.32 -1.76
CA GLY A 136 9.69 21.39 -0.34
C GLY A 136 8.48 21.49 0.58
N ILE A 137 7.55 22.40 0.30
CA ILE A 137 6.28 22.57 1.03
C ILE A 137 5.45 21.28 0.98
N HIS A 138 5.37 20.64 -0.19
CA HIS A 138 4.66 19.37 -0.33
C HIS A 138 5.30 18.25 0.54
N ILE A 139 6.63 18.20 0.65
CA ILE A 139 7.33 17.25 1.51
C ILE A 139 7.02 17.53 3.00
N TYR A 140 6.97 18.81 3.42
CA TYR A 140 6.60 19.19 4.80
C TYR A 140 5.21 18.70 5.22
N GLN A 141 4.26 18.58 4.28
CA GLN A 141 2.89 18.14 4.56
C GLN A 141 2.74 16.60 4.71
N ARG A 142 3.76 15.81 4.34
CA ARG A 142 3.69 14.34 4.38
C ARG A 142 3.47 13.74 5.78
N PRO A 143 4.21 14.15 6.82
CA PRO A 143 4.05 13.60 8.17
C PRO A 143 2.85 14.16 8.96
N VAL A 144 2.11 15.11 8.40
CA VAL A 144 0.95 15.76 9.02
C VAL A 144 -0.25 14.79 9.06
N ARG A 145 -1.04 14.83 10.15
CA ARG A 145 -2.23 13.98 10.41
C ARG A 145 -1.97 12.48 10.34
N ARG A 146 -0.81 12.02 10.84
CA ARG A 146 -0.53 10.59 10.97
C ARG A 146 -1.04 10.04 12.28
N LEU A 147 -1.67 8.87 12.18
CA LEU A 147 -2.19 8.12 13.30
C LEU A 147 -1.06 7.31 13.94
N ALA A 148 -0.96 7.35 15.27
CA ALA A 148 0.03 6.64 16.07
C ALA A 148 -0.49 5.28 16.55
N THR A 149 -1.71 5.24 17.10
CA THR A 149 -2.39 4.00 17.48
C THR A 149 -3.89 4.04 17.15
N LEU A 150 -4.41 2.90 16.71
CA LEU A 150 -5.84 2.66 16.51
C LEU A 150 -6.25 1.51 17.43
N GLU A 151 -7.16 1.77 18.34
CA GLU A 151 -7.60 0.81 19.35
C GLU A 151 -9.12 0.76 19.39
N VAL A 152 -9.67 -0.43 19.61
CA VAL A 152 -11.08 -0.59 19.96
C VAL A 152 -11.19 -0.64 21.47
N VAL A 153 -12.02 0.21 22.05
CA VAL A 153 -12.18 0.41 23.49
C VAL A 153 -13.62 0.05 23.89
N PRO A 154 -13.83 -0.61 25.04
CA PRO A 154 -15.18 -0.85 25.54
C PRO A 154 -15.84 0.48 25.91
N GLY A 155 -17.15 0.61 25.64
CA GLY A 155 -17.90 1.78 26.07
C GLY A 155 -18.00 1.87 27.60
N TYR A 156 -18.03 3.09 28.12
CA TYR A 156 -18.18 3.33 29.56
C TYR A 156 -19.47 2.68 30.09
N ARG A 157 -19.38 1.86 31.15
CA ARG A 157 -20.50 1.14 31.79
C ARG A 157 -21.35 0.27 30.83
N GLY A 158 -20.71 -0.41 29.88
CA GLY A 158 -21.43 -1.27 28.92
C GLY A 158 -22.09 -0.47 27.79
N GLY A 159 -21.65 0.78 27.58
CA GLY A 159 -22.01 1.59 26.42
C GLY A 159 -21.52 0.99 25.11
N ARG A 160 -21.84 1.66 24.00
CA ARG A 160 -21.39 1.25 22.66
C ARG A 160 -19.87 1.18 22.60
N LEU A 161 -19.37 0.23 21.81
CA LEU A 161 -17.94 0.12 21.56
C LEU A 161 -17.44 1.41 20.90
N GLN A 162 -16.26 1.86 21.33
CA GLN A 162 -15.64 3.08 20.85
C GLN A 162 -14.34 2.75 20.12
N LEU A 163 -14.01 3.58 19.14
CA LEU A 163 -12.72 3.58 18.48
C LEU A 163 -11.89 4.72 19.08
N ARG A 164 -10.73 4.38 19.63
CA ARG A 164 -9.75 5.33 20.14
C ARG A 164 -8.63 5.48 19.12
N LEU A 165 -8.49 6.71 18.63
CA LEU A 165 -7.44 7.11 17.71
C LEU A 165 -6.47 7.99 18.50
N THR A 166 -5.20 7.58 18.54
CA THR A 166 -4.13 8.44 19.04
C THR A 166 -3.34 8.89 17.85
N GLY A 167 -3.19 10.19 17.63
CA GLY A 167 -2.49 10.71 16.46
C GLY A 167 -2.00 12.14 16.65
N ARG A 168 -1.10 12.57 15.75
CA ARG A 168 -0.63 13.95 15.73
C ARG A 168 -1.23 14.71 14.58
N LYS A 169 -1.93 15.80 14.88
CA LYS A 169 -2.35 16.75 13.86
C LYS A 169 -1.13 17.37 13.20
N GLU A 170 -0.13 17.76 13.99
CA GLU A 170 1.13 18.37 13.57
C GLU A 170 2.33 17.59 14.12
N PRO A 171 3.46 17.50 13.37
CA PRO A 171 4.61 16.67 13.73
C PRO A 171 5.18 16.87 15.14
N TRP A 172 5.20 18.12 15.61
CA TRP A 172 5.72 18.51 16.92
C TRP A 172 4.62 18.74 17.96
N ALA A 173 3.35 18.60 17.57
CA ALA A 173 2.26 18.65 18.53
C ALA A 173 2.28 17.41 19.44
N LYS A 174 1.65 17.53 20.60
CA LYS A 174 1.40 16.38 21.47
C LYS A 174 0.39 15.45 20.79
N ASP A 175 0.47 14.16 21.14
CA ASP A 175 -0.49 13.18 20.67
C ASP A 175 -1.89 13.55 21.17
N GLN A 176 -2.85 13.64 20.25
CA GLN A 176 -4.25 13.87 20.53
C GLN A 176 -4.96 12.52 20.54
N VAL A 177 -5.75 12.29 21.59
CA VAL A 177 -6.63 11.12 21.68
C VAL A 177 -8.03 11.54 21.26
N ILE A 178 -8.59 10.84 20.29
CA ILE A 178 -9.94 11.04 19.77
C ILE A 178 -10.70 9.74 20.01
N GLU A 179 -11.84 9.83 20.66
CA GLU A 179 -12.73 8.70 20.91
C GLU A 179 -14.03 8.91 20.15
N THR A 180 -14.37 7.99 19.27
CA THR A 180 -15.58 8.02 18.44
C THR A 180 -16.32 6.69 18.54
N ASP A 181 -17.61 6.66 18.16
CA ASP A 181 -18.30 5.40 17.91
C ASP A 181 -17.63 4.70 16.71
N ILE A 182 -17.49 3.37 16.76
CA ILE A 182 -16.86 2.57 15.69
C ILE A 182 -17.58 2.81 14.35
N PHE A 183 -18.90 2.97 14.40
CA PHE A 183 -19.73 3.10 13.20
C PHE A 183 -19.64 4.48 12.54
N ASN A 184 -19.00 5.46 13.18
CA ASN A 184 -18.78 6.79 12.61
C ASN A 184 -17.43 6.90 11.89
N ALA A 185 -16.56 5.91 12.02
CA ALA A 185 -15.27 5.88 11.35
C ALA A 185 -15.38 5.14 10.01
N THR A 186 -14.85 5.73 8.94
CA THR A 186 -14.76 5.10 7.62
C THR A 186 -13.30 5.01 7.17
N ILE A 187 -13.02 4.08 6.25
CA ILE A 187 -11.69 3.94 5.64
C ILE A 187 -11.79 4.21 4.13
N SER A 188 -10.83 4.93 3.57
CA SER A 188 -10.84 5.26 2.15
C SER A 188 -10.66 4.03 1.26
N GLU A 189 -9.83 3.08 1.70
CA GLU A 189 -9.46 1.89 0.93
C GLU A 189 -9.18 0.72 1.87
N LYS A 190 -9.36 -0.50 1.38
CA LYS A 190 -8.99 -1.70 2.15
C LYS A 190 -7.47 -1.82 2.28
N THR A 191 -7.02 -2.23 3.46
CA THR A 191 -5.61 -2.39 3.83
C THR A 191 -4.98 -3.63 3.18
N GLY A 192 -5.76 -4.69 2.92
CA GLY A 192 -5.31 -5.93 2.29
C GLY A 192 -4.51 -5.78 0.98
N PRO A 193 -5.05 -5.14 -0.09
CA PRO A 193 -4.32 -4.98 -1.34
C PRO A 193 -3.02 -4.16 -1.19
N MET A 194 -3.04 -3.15 -0.31
CA MET A 194 -1.88 -2.32 -0.02
C MET A 194 -0.76 -3.13 0.65
N LEU A 195 -1.13 -3.95 1.64
CA LEU A 195 -0.20 -4.86 2.33
C LEU A 195 0.39 -5.90 1.39
N ALA A 196 -0.43 -6.51 0.54
CA ALA A 196 0.04 -7.49 -0.44
C ALA A 196 1.12 -6.90 -1.36
N GLU A 197 0.93 -5.66 -1.81
CA GLU A 197 1.92 -4.98 -2.64
C GLU A 197 3.19 -4.61 -1.84
N ILE A 198 3.07 -4.17 -0.58
CA ILE A 198 4.24 -3.90 0.28
C ILE A 198 5.06 -5.18 0.51
N VAL A 199 4.39 -6.31 0.75
CA VAL A 199 5.04 -7.61 0.92
C VAL A 199 5.76 -8.03 -0.36
N GLU A 200 5.11 -7.89 -1.51
CA GLU A 200 5.73 -8.24 -2.81
C GLU A 200 6.92 -7.31 -3.13
N ALA A 201 6.79 -6.01 -2.84
CA ALA A 201 7.88 -5.05 -3.00
C ALA A 201 9.08 -5.38 -2.08
N ASN A 202 8.82 -5.84 -0.85
CA ASN A 202 9.88 -6.27 0.06
C ASN A 202 10.53 -7.58 -0.39
N ARG A 203 9.73 -8.53 -0.88
CA ARG A 203 10.22 -9.79 -1.47
C ARG A 203 11.14 -9.49 -2.65
N ALA A 204 10.72 -8.65 -3.61
CA ALA A 204 11.54 -8.26 -4.76
C ALA A 204 12.87 -7.60 -4.37
N ARG A 205 12.89 -6.83 -3.28
CA ARG A 205 14.13 -6.21 -2.76
C ARG A 205 15.07 -7.20 -2.09
N GLN A 206 14.53 -8.23 -1.44
CA GLN A 206 15.31 -9.23 -0.70
C GLN A 206 15.75 -10.42 -1.56
N GLN A 207 15.25 -10.52 -2.80
CA GLN A 207 15.71 -11.54 -3.74
C GLN A 207 17.22 -11.43 -3.94
N SER A 208 17.89 -12.58 -3.77
CA SER A 208 19.34 -12.63 -3.95
C SER A 208 19.66 -12.76 -5.44
N ILE A 209 20.56 -11.90 -5.90
CA ILE A 209 21.00 -11.79 -7.29
C ILE A 209 21.71 -13.08 -7.74
N THR A 210 22.35 -13.77 -6.80
CA THR A 210 23.21 -14.94 -7.01
C THR A 210 22.46 -16.27 -7.07
N GLN A 211 21.19 -16.31 -6.66
CA GLN A 211 20.40 -17.54 -6.66
C GLN A 211 20.20 -18.09 -8.08
N GLY A 212 20.51 -19.38 -8.25
CA GLY A 212 20.29 -20.10 -9.51
C GLY A 212 21.38 -19.94 -10.57
N LEU A 213 22.53 -19.30 -10.27
CA LEU A 213 23.65 -19.14 -11.22
C LEU A 213 24.73 -20.23 -11.08
N GLU A 214 24.43 -21.35 -10.42
CA GLU A 214 25.42 -22.40 -10.13
C GLU A 214 25.88 -23.16 -11.40
N HIS A 215 25.05 -23.18 -12.43
CA HIS A 215 25.28 -23.91 -13.68
C HIS A 215 25.97 -23.09 -14.79
N LEU A 216 26.24 -21.80 -14.55
CA LEU A 216 26.77 -20.89 -15.57
C LEU A 216 28.31 -20.80 -15.50
N SER A 217 28.94 -20.70 -16.67
CA SER A 217 30.37 -20.41 -16.76
C SER A 217 30.69 -19.03 -16.15
N ILE A 218 31.89 -18.88 -15.56
CA ILE A 218 32.31 -17.67 -14.83
C ILE A 218 32.01 -16.36 -15.58
N PRO A 219 32.34 -16.18 -16.88
CA PRO A 219 32.06 -14.92 -17.56
C PRO A 219 30.56 -14.65 -17.73
N LEU A 220 29.77 -15.69 -18.05
CA LEU A 220 28.32 -15.57 -18.16
C LEU A 220 27.67 -15.26 -16.79
N LYS A 221 28.22 -15.86 -15.74
CA LYS A 221 27.79 -15.63 -14.35
C LYS A 221 28.03 -14.19 -13.92
N VAL A 222 29.19 -13.61 -14.24
CA VAL A 222 29.48 -12.20 -13.94
C VAL A 222 28.53 -11.26 -14.70
N TRP A 223 28.31 -11.53 -15.99
CA TRP A 223 27.37 -10.74 -16.80
C TRP A 223 25.94 -10.78 -16.25
N GLU A 224 25.43 -11.98 -15.94
CA GLU A 224 24.09 -12.17 -15.38
C GLU A 224 23.94 -11.50 -14.00
N ILE A 225 24.96 -11.56 -13.14
CA ILE A 225 24.96 -10.85 -11.86
C ILE A 225 24.87 -9.33 -12.08
N MET A 226 25.62 -8.79 -13.04
CA MET A 226 25.58 -7.35 -13.35
C MET A 226 24.22 -6.95 -13.90
N ALA A 227 23.65 -7.71 -14.83
CA ALA A 227 22.32 -7.46 -15.39
C ALA A 227 21.25 -7.46 -14.30
N ARG A 228 21.22 -8.49 -13.45
CA ARG A 228 20.28 -8.58 -12.32
C ARG A 228 20.51 -7.50 -11.27
N TRP A 229 21.76 -7.08 -11.04
CA TRP A 229 22.06 -5.96 -10.16
C TRP A 229 21.47 -4.65 -10.69
N VAL A 230 21.66 -4.36 -11.99
CA VAL A 230 21.07 -3.18 -12.63
C VAL A 230 19.54 -3.25 -12.55
N GLU A 231 18.94 -4.40 -12.90
CA GLU A 231 17.49 -4.61 -12.82
C GLU A 231 16.95 -4.42 -11.39
N GLN A 232 17.63 -4.97 -10.39
CA GLN A 232 17.24 -4.81 -8.99
C GLN A 232 17.35 -3.36 -8.52
N LYS A 233 18.40 -2.63 -8.93
CA LYS A 233 18.57 -1.20 -8.60
C LYS A 233 17.51 -0.35 -9.29
N TRP A 234 17.23 -0.61 -10.56
CA TRP A 234 16.19 0.08 -11.33
C TRP A 234 14.81 -0.15 -10.72
N THR A 235 14.45 -1.40 -10.44
CA THR A 235 13.20 -1.77 -9.79
C THR A 235 13.10 -1.16 -8.39
N SER A 236 14.18 -1.20 -7.62
CA SER A 236 14.22 -0.57 -6.29
C SER A 236 14.02 0.94 -6.35
N PHE A 237 14.59 1.61 -7.36
CA PHE A 237 14.40 3.03 -7.61
C PHE A 237 12.93 3.33 -7.93
N PHE A 238 12.32 2.63 -8.89
CA PHE A 238 10.92 2.85 -9.26
C PHE A 238 9.95 2.55 -8.12
N LEU A 239 10.18 1.49 -7.35
CA LEU A 239 9.38 1.23 -6.16
C LEU A 239 9.54 2.38 -5.17
N ARG A 240 10.76 2.79 -4.82
CA ARG A 240 10.98 3.92 -3.90
C ARG A 240 10.34 5.21 -4.41
N PHE A 241 10.44 5.47 -5.71
CA PHE A 241 9.79 6.60 -6.35
C PHE A 241 8.27 6.51 -6.25
N LYS A 242 7.67 5.35 -6.52
CA LYS A 242 6.23 5.09 -6.37
C LYS A 242 5.78 5.33 -4.93
N PHE A 243 6.44 4.69 -3.96
CA PHE A 243 6.16 4.86 -2.52
C PHE A 243 6.33 6.32 -2.08
N ALA A 244 7.35 7.00 -2.56
CA ALA A 244 7.57 8.40 -2.25
C ALA A 244 6.49 9.28 -2.90
N VAL A 245 6.36 9.29 -4.22
CA VAL A 245 5.52 10.25 -4.95
C VAL A 245 4.03 9.98 -4.77
N LEU A 246 3.59 8.73 -4.94
CA LEU A 246 2.17 8.38 -4.85
C LEU A 246 1.69 8.20 -3.41
N GLN A 247 2.57 8.37 -2.42
CA GLN A 247 2.25 8.08 -1.00
C GLN A 247 1.71 6.65 -0.81
N PHE A 248 2.17 5.74 -1.66
CA PHE A 248 1.75 4.35 -1.63
C PHE A 248 2.07 3.75 -0.26
N GLY A 249 1.14 2.97 0.31
CA GLY A 249 1.22 2.47 1.69
C GLY A 249 0.52 3.35 2.72
N ILE A 250 -0.02 4.51 2.35
CA ILE A 250 -0.82 5.35 3.25
C ILE A 250 -2.30 5.20 2.91
N ILE A 251 -3.10 4.87 3.92
CA ILE A 251 -4.57 4.80 3.82
C ILE A 251 -5.18 5.88 4.71
N HIS A 252 -6.34 6.42 4.32
CA HIS A 252 -7.02 7.43 5.10
C HIS A 252 -8.16 6.81 5.91
N VAL A 253 -8.21 7.12 7.20
CA VAL A 253 -9.36 6.86 8.06
C VAL A 253 -10.02 8.19 8.35
N GLU A 254 -11.29 8.31 8.04
CA GLU A 254 -12.08 9.49 8.33
C GLU A 254 -12.84 9.29 9.64
N VAL A 255 -12.67 10.25 10.56
CA VAL A 255 -13.39 10.33 11.83
C VAL A 255 -13.84 11.77 12.01
N ASP A 256 -15.14 11.96 12.24
CA ASP A 256 -15.76 13.27 12.46
C ASP A 256 -15.39 14.31 11.39
N GLY A 257 -15.34 13.89 10.11
CA GLY A 257 -14.97 14.76 8.98
C GLY A 257 -13.47 15.03 8.84
N VAL A 258 -12.62 14.41 9.67
CA VAL A 258 -11.16 14.58 9.64
C VAL A 258 -10.48 13.32 9.12
N LYS A 259 -9.72 13.47 8.02
CA LYS A 259 -8.91 12.40 7.42
C LYS A 259 -7.57 12.24 8.15
N TRP A 260 -7.37 11.06 8.73
CA TRP A 260 -6.16 10.60 9.39
C TRP A 260 -5.42 9.58 8.53
N LYS A 261 -4.09 9.65 8.50
CA LYS A 261 -3.23 8.77 7.69
C LYS A 261 -2.77 7.57 8.52
N ILE A 262 -3.03 6.36 8.01
CA ILE A 262 -2.49 5.09 8.50
C ILE A 262 -1.35 4.65 7.59
N ASP A 263 -0.19 4.37 8.17
CA ASP A 263 0.97 3.82 7.46
C ASP A 263 0.93 2.29 7.51
N CYS A 264 0.66 1.64 6.38
CA CYS A 264 0.50 0.18 6.26
C CYS A 264 1.80 -0.61 6.46
N THR A 265 2.95 0.07 6.60
CA THR A 265 4.21 -0.58 6.97
C THR A 265 4.32 -0.86 8.48
N GLY A 266 3.40 -0.31 9.28
CA GLY A 266 3.32 -0.52 10.72
C GLY A 266 2.76 -1.87 11.13
N TYR A 267 2.53 -2.01 12.44
CA TYR A 267 1.79 -3.15 12.96
C TYR A 267 0.32 -3.00 12.61
N LEU A 268 -0.22 -4.00 11.90
CA LEU A 268 -1.65 -4.13 11.61
C LEU A 268 -2.13 -5.49 12.11
N ARG A 269 -3.17 -5.49 12.93
CA ARG A 269 -3.75 -6.72 13.47
C ARG A 269 -4.32 -7.57 12.35
N GLU A 270 -3.98 -8.87 12.39
CA GLU A 270 -4.36 -9.84 11.34
C GLU A 270 -3.96 -9.36 9.93
N GLN A 271 -2.79 -8.72 9.80
CA GLN A 271 -2.30 -8.20 8.51
C GLN A 271 -3.33 -7.26 7.85
N GLY A 272 -4.01 -6.43 8.65
CA GLY A 272 -5.00 -5.46 8.16
C GLY A 272 -6.43 -6.00 8.06
N ALA A 273 -6.63 -7.31 8.08
CA ALA A 273 -7.97 -7.91 7.97
C ALA A 273 -8.92 -7.45 9.08
N ALA A 274 -8.42 -7.23 10.30
CA ALA A 274 -9.23 -6.72 11.40
C ALA A 274 -9.73 -5.29 11.13
N VAL A 275 -8.87 -4.42 10.60
CA VAL A 275 -9.25 -3.04 10.23
C VAL A 275 -10.26 -3.05 9.09
N ASP A 276 -10.02 -3.90 8.08
CA ASP A 276 -10.88 -4.04 6.91
C ASP A 276 -12.27 -4.58 7.26
N ARG A 277 -12.40 -5.43 8.28
CA ARG A 277 -13.71 -5.91 8.74
C ARG A 277 -14.44 -4.85 9.53
N ILE A 278 -13.76 -4.16 10.46
CA ILE A 278 -14.36 -3.23 11.43
C ILE A 278 -14.76 -1.91 10.78
N LEU A 279 -13.93 -1.37 9.88
CA LEU A 279 -14.18 -0.08 9.24
C LEU A 279 -14.86 -0.26 7.87
N PRO A 280 -16.06 0.32 7.67
CA PRO A 280 -16.68 0.39 6.35
C PRO A 280 -15.86 1.27 5.40
N VAL A 281 -15.93 0.95 4.10
CA VAL A 281 -15.31 1.78 3.06
C VAL A 281 -16.25 2.94 2.73
N GLU A 282 -15.70 4.14 2.62
CA GLU A 282 -16.41 5.35 2.16
C GLU A 282 -16.84 5.24 0.69
#